data_AF-A0A9D1LGD5-F1
#
_entry.id   AF-A0A9D1LGD5-F1
#
_cell.length_a   1.000
_cell.length_b   1.000
_cell.length_c   1.000
_cell.angle_alpha   90.00
_cell.angle_beta   90.00
_cell.angle_gamma   90.00
#
_symmetry.space_group_name_H-M   'P 1'
#
loop_
_entity.id
_entity.type
_entity.pdbx_description
1 polymer ?
#
loop_
_entity_poly.entity_id
_entity_poly.type
_entity_poly.pdbx_seq_one_letter_code
_entity_poly.pdbx_strand_id
1 'polypeptide(L)'
;MRHLCIFAIGALMSAVDSLAAVPENSSALMESGDFATIEQLISSSGSKITRAEADSLREVMRRIKRDFSIPYEEGIKQIQSRFSNASRQNIENWERNNYIETKTIDGTKYMFRKSISNLDRLVPELSARKEAQQVATNFSR
;
A
#
# COMPACT_ATOMS: atom_id res chain seq x y z
N MET A 1 -17.97 18.36 7.97
CA MET A 1 -17.20 17.65 9.02
C MET A 1 -16.62 16.38 8.41
N ARG A 2 -15.34 16.42 8.00
CA ARG A 2 -14.64 15.30 7.37
C ARG A 2 -13.83 14.58 8.45
N HIS A 3 -14.36 13.49 8.99
CA HIS A 3 -13.56 12.59 9.81
C HIS A 3 -12.69 11.74 8.88
N LEU A 4 -11.46 12.21 8.74
CA LEU A 4 -10.32 11.46 8.23
C LEU A 4 -10.13 10.25 9.17
N CYS A 5 -10.55 9.05 8.73
CA CYS A 5 -10.23 7.81 9.41
C CYS A 5 -8.74 7.52 9.23
N ILE A 6 -7.93 8.19 10.04
CA ILE A 6 -6.56 7.79 10.36
C ILE A 6 -6.68 6.40 10.97
N PHE A 7 -6.25 5.36 10.25
CA PHE A 7 -5.95 4.09 10.89
C PHE A 7 -4.72 4.31 11.76
N ALA A 8 -4.99 4.61 13.03
CA ALA A 8 -3.99 4.68 14.07
C ALA A 8 -3.29 3.34 14.20
N ILE A 9 -2.05 3.26 13.70
CA ILE A 9 -1.10 2.27 14.16
C ILE A 9 -0.57 2.81 15.48
N GLY A 10 -1.16 2.32 16.58
CA GLY A 10 -0.58 2.51 17.90
C GLY A 10 0.77 1.80 17.97
N ALA A 11 1.82 2.55 18.26
CA ALA A 11 3.06 2.04 18.82
C ALA A 11 3.39 2.85 20.07
N LEU A 12 2.92 2.35 21.21
CA LEU A 12 3.51 2.67 22.50
C LEU A 12 4.87 1.98 22.56
N MET A 13 5.97 2.72 22.54
CA MET A 13 7.24 2.32 23.15
C MET A 13 8.06 3.58 23.46
N SER A 14 8.23 3.81 24.74
CA SER A 14 9.14 4.78 25.35
C SER A 14 10.61 4.41 25.13
N ALA A 15 11.39 5.41 24.75
CA ALA A 15 12.83 5.62 24.92
C ALA A 15 13.77 4.41 24.75
N VAL A 16 14.38 4.33 23.56
CA VAL A 16 15.82 4.06 23.46
C VAL A 16 16.41 5.13 22.55
N ASP A 17 17.19 6.02 23.14
CA ASP A 17 18.14 6.86 22.44
C ASP A 17 19.11 5.94 21.67
N SER A 18 18.85 5.80 20.39
CA SER A 18 19.91 5.60 19.41
C SER A 18 19.53 6.41 18.20
N LEU A 19 19.95 7.68 18.22
CA LEU A 19 20.17 8.47 17.03
C LEU A 19 21.35 7.85 16.25
N ALA A 20 21.24 6.58 15.87
CA ALA A 20 21.96 6.05 14.74
C ALA A 20 21.33 6.76 13.56
N ALA A 21 22.07 7.72 13.00
CA ALA A 21 21.67 8.52 11.87
C ALA A 21 21.30 7.58 10.71
N VAL A 22 20.02 7.22 10.66
CA VAL A 22 19.37 6.69 9.47
C VAL A 22 19.82 7.60 8.35
N PRO A 23 20.52 7.11 7.31
CA PRO A 23 21.09 7.99 6.30
C PRO A 23 19.97 8.91 5.80
N GLU A 24 20.23 10.21 5.72
CA GLU A 24 19.27 11.27 5.33
C GLU A 24 18.52 10.96 4.01
N ASN A 25 18.97 9.96 3.25
CA ASN A 25 18.44 9.53 1.96
C ASN A 25 17.64 8.21 1.98
N SER A 26 17.51 7.52 3.11
CA SER A 26 16.78 6.23 3.13
C SER A 26 15.26 6.38 2.97
N SER A 27 14.68 7.48 3.50
CA SER A 27 13.25 7.78 3.32
C SER A 27 12.92 8.04 1.85
N ALA A 28 13.74 8.85 1.17
CA ALA A 28 13.55 9.19 -0.23
C ALA A 28 13.69 7.97 -1.16
N LEU A 29 14.64 7.07 -0.89
CA LEU A 29 14.82 5.84 -1.67
C LEU A 29 13.68 4.82 -1.42
N MET A 30 13.12 4.77 -0.20
CA MET A 30 11.95 3.94 0.09
C MET A 30 10.68 4.50 -0.59
N GLU A 31 10.56 5.83 -0.67
CA GLU A 31 9.51 6.51 -1.41
C GLU A 31 9.61 6.26 -2.92
N SER A 32 10.82 6.27 -3.51
CA SER A 32 11.00 6.01 -4.95
C SER A 32 10.69 4.56 -5.33
N GLY A 33 10.89 3.60 -4.41
CA GLY A 33 10.66 2.18 -4.67
C GLY A 33 11.79 1.49 -5.43
N ASP A 34 12.97 2.10 -5.50
CA ASP A 34 14.17 1.56 -6.15
C ASP A 34 14.91 0.57 -5.23
N PHE A 35 14.23 -0.50 -4.86
CA PHE A 35 14.71 -1.46 -3.87
C PHE A 35 15.93 -2.24 -4.35
N ALA A 36 16.05 -2.50 -5.65
CA ALA A 36 17.26 -3.07 -6.23
C ALA A 36 18.49 -2.17 -6.01
N THR A 37 18.33 -0.85 -6.18
CA THR A 37 19.40 0.13 -5.95
C THR A 37 19.79 0.18 -4.47
N ILE A 38 18.82 0.14 -3.57
CA ILE A 38 19.09 0.08 -2.11
C ILE A 38 19.88 -1.19 -1.77
N GLU A 39 19.51 -2.35 -2.30
CA GLU A 39 20.23 -3.60 -2.02
C GLU A 39 21.66 -3.59 -2.56
N GLN A 40 21.90 -2.96 -3.72
CA GLN A 40 23.25 -2.74 -4.25
C GLN A 40 24.08 -1.83 -3.33
N LEU A 41 23.49 -0.76 -2.79
CA LEU A 41 24.18 0.13 -1.84
C LEU A 41 24.51 -0.56 -0.53
N ILE A 42 23.63 -1.43 -0.03
CA ILE A 42 23.86 -2.24 1.16
C ILE A 42 24.99 -3.25 0.92
N SER A 43 25.04 -3.87 -0.25
CA SER A 43 25.98 -4.94 -0.58
C SER A 43 27.36 -4.46 -1.06
N SER A 44 27.52 -3.15 -1.29
CA SER A 44 28.76 -2.56 -1.77
C SER A 44 29.88 -2.65 -0.71
N SER A 45 31.06 -3.10 -1.12
CA SER A 45 32.23 -3.29 -0.26
C SER A 45 32.81 -2.00 0.34
N GLY A 46 32.42 -0.82 -0.18
CA GLY A 46 32.77 0.50 0.36
C GLY A 46 31.65 1.16 1.16
N SER A 47 30.55 0.45 1.42
CA SER A 47 29.39 1.01 2.10
C SER A 47 29.69 1.31 3.56
N LYS A 48 29.26 2.49 4.03
CA LYS A 48 29.31 2.87 5.46
C LYS A 48 28.10 2.35 6.24
N ILE A 49 27.19 1.63 5.57
CA ILE A 49 25.99 1.07 6.17
C ILE A 49 26.38 -0.07 7.11
N THR A 50 26.05 0.07 8.38
CA THR A 50 26.23 -0.97 9.38
C THR A 50 25.30 -2.14 9.12
N ARG A 51 25.61 -3.31 9.69
CA ARG A 51 24.74 -4.49 9.62
C ARG A 51 23.33 -4.20 10.15
N ALA A 52 23.21 -3.47 11.26
CA ALA A 52 21.93 -3.15 11.87
C ALA A 52 21.08 -2.25 10.96
N GLU A 53 21.69 -1.26 10.30
CA GLU A 53 21.00 -0.41 9.33
C GLU A 53 20.56 -1.21 8.10
N ALA A 54 21.43 -2.08 7.58
CA ALA A 54 21.10 -2.96 6.47
C ALA A 54 19.89 -3.87 6.78
N ASP A 55 19.87 -4.48 7.96
CA ASP A 55 18.77 -5.34 8.40
C ASP A 55 17.46 -4.56 8.57
N SER A 56 17.54 -3.33 9.10
CA SER A 56 16.39 -2.42 9.20
C SER A 56 15.82 -2.05 7.82
N LEU A 57 16.68 -1.66 6.88
CA LEU A 57 16.28 -1.30 5.51
C LEU A 57 15.60 -2.50 4.81
N ARG A 58 16.17 -3.69 4.92
CA ARG A 58 15.58 -4.91 4.34
C ARG A 58 14.22 -5.25 4.94
N GLU A 59 14.05 -5.07 6.26
CA GLU A 59 12.76 -5.29 6.91
C GLU A 59 11.69 -4.30 6.42
N VAL A 60 12.05 -3.02 6.23
CA VAL A 60 11.15 -2.02 5.64
C VAL A 60 10.77 -2.39 4.21
N MET A 61 11.75 -2.70 3.34
CA MET A 61 11.48 -3.14 1.96
C MET A 61 10.57 -4.37 1.93
N ARG A 62 10.80 -5.35 2.81
CA ARG A 62 9.99 -6.56 2.92
C ARG A 62 8.54 -6.25 3.28
N ARG A 63 8.31 -5.33 4.22
CA ARG A 63 6.94 -4.89 4.59
C ARG A 63 6.25 -4.19 3.43
N ILE A 64 6.95 -3.30 2.74
CA ILE A 64 6.40 -2.60 1.57
C ILE A 64 6.04 -3.59 0.47
N LYS A 65 6.95 -4.52 0.11
CA LYS A 65 6.65 -5.59 -0.88
C LYS A 65 5.46 -6.46 -0.47
N ARG A 66 5.30 -6.75 0.83
CA ARG A 66 4.16 -7.51 1.34
C ARG A 66 2.85 -6.73 1.18
N ASP A 67 2.86 -5.45 1.54
CA ASP A 67 1.67 -4.60 1.46
C ASP A 67 1.29 -4.29 0.01
N PHE A 68 2.27 -4.06 -0.88
CA PHE A 68 2.11 -3.86 -2.31
C PHE A 68 2.49 -5.11 -3.10
N SER A 69 1.65 -6.13 -3.02
CA SER A 69 1.93 -7.47 -3.55
C SER A 69 1.10 -7.87 -4.76
N ILE A 70 0.15 -7.03 -5.19
CA ILE A 70 -0.75 -7.35 -6.32
C ILE A 70 -0.26 -6.60 -7.56
N PRO A 71 0.26 -7.27 -8.61
CA PRO A 71 0.60 -6.58 -9.86
C PRO A 71 -0.60 -5.81 -10.41
N TYR A 72 -0.41 -4.59 -10.89
CA TYR A 72 -1.52 -3.68 -11.22
C TYR A 72 -2.53 -4.28 -12.20
N GLU A 73 -2.05 -4.94 -13.27
CA GLU A 73 -2.92 -5.60 -14.25
C GLU A 73 -3.69 -6.80 -13.69
N GLU A 74 -3.12 -7.51 -12.71
CA GLU A 74 -3.81 -8.58 -12.00
C GLU A 74 -4.86 -8.01 -11.04
N GLY A 75 -4.55 -6.90 -10.38
CA GLY A 75 -5.49 -6.16 -9.55
C GLY A 75 -6.71 -5.68 -10.35
N ILE A 76 -6.52 -5.20 -11.58
CA ILE A 76 -7.61 -4.84 -12.50
C ILE A 76 -8.54 -6.03 -12.73
N LYS A 77 -7.99 -7.21 -13.09
CA LYS A 77 -8.80 -8.42 -13.33
C LYS A 77 -9.58 -8.83 -12.09
N GLN A 78 -8.96 -8.80 -10.91
CA GLN A 78 -9.64 -9.14 -9.66
C GLN A 78 -10.77 -8.15 -9.33
N ILE A 79 -10.57 -6.86 -9.59
CA ILE A 79 -11.61 -5.84 -9.44
C ILE A 79 -12.77 -6.12 -10.40
N GLN A 80 -12.49 -6.39 -11.68
CA GLN A 80 -13.51 -6.69 -12.69
C GLN A 80 -14.26 -7.99 -12.39
N SER A 81 -13.57 -9.00 -11.84
CA SER A 81 -14.21 -10.24 -11.39
C SER A 81 -15.18 -10.01 -10.23
N ARG A 82 -14.88 -9.06 -9.33
CA ARG A 82 -15.75 -8.73 -8.19
C ARG A 82 -16.85 -7.73 -8.54
N PHE A 83 -16.56 -6.80 -9.43
CA PHE A 83 -17.43 -5.73 -9.86
C PHE A 83 -17.52 -5.74 -11.39
N SER A 84 -18.37 -6.62 -11.94
CA SER A 84 -18.47 -6.88 -13.39
C SER A 84 -18.69 -5.65 -14.27
N ASN A 85 -19.27 -4.58 -13.72
CA ASN A 85 -19.52 -3.32 -14.43
C ASN A 85 -18.36 -2.31 -14.30
N ALA A 86 -17.26 -2.66 -13.64
CA ALA A 86 -16.10 -1.79 -13.48
C ALA A 86 -15.29 -1.76 -14.79
N SER A 87 -15.38 -0.66 -15.53
CA SER A 87 -14.50 -0.44 -16.69
C SER A 87 -13.07 -0.12 -16.23
N ARG A 88 -12.08 -0.31 -17.12
CA ARG A 88 -10.70 0.15 -16.86
C ARG A 88 -10.66 1.63 -16.49
N GLN A 89 -11.44 2.47 -17.16
CA GLN A 89 -11.53 3.90 -16.87
C GLN A 89 -12.08 4.18 -15.46
N ASN A 90 -13.02 3.37 -14.96
CA ASN A 90 -13.45 3.49 -13.57
C ASN A 90 -12.31 3.19 -12.61
N ILE A 91 -11.54 2.13 -12.88
CA ILE A 91 -10.42 1.71 -12.02
C ILE A 91 -9.31 2.77 -11.99
N GLU A 92 -8.96 3.33 -13.15
CA GLU A 92 -8.02 4.45 -13.26
C GLU A 92 -8.54 5.70 -12.53
N ASN A 93 -9.85 5.98 -12.62
CA ASN A 93 -10.48 7.04 -11.83
C ASN A 93 -10.36 6.76 -10.33
N TRP A 94 -10.62 5.54 -9.88
CA TRP A 94 -10.54 5.17 -8.47
C TRP A 94 -9.11 5.27 -7.93
N GLU A 95 -8.11 4.91 -8.74
CA GLU A 95 -6.72 5.18 -8.42
C GLU A 95 -6.43 6.68 -8.30
N ARG A 96 -6.81 7.49 -9.30
CA ARG A 96 -6.59 8.96 -9.25
C ARG A 96 -7.24 9.64 -8.04
N ASN A 97 -8.34 9.08 -7.55
CA ASN A 97 -9.04 9.57 -6.36
C ASN A 97 -8.56 8.92 -5.05
N ASN A 98 -7.46 8.17 -5.06
CA ASN A 98 -6.87 7.47 -3.90
C ASN A 98 -7.77 6.40 -3.26
N TYR A 99 -8.76 5.87 -3.97
CA TYR A 99 -9.50 4.68 -3.52
C TYR A 99 -8.73 3.39 -3.76
N ILE A 100 -7.80 3.40 -4.72
CA ILE A 100 -6.84 2.33 -4.98
C ILE A 100 -5.46 2.91 -4.76
N GLU A 101 -4.81 2.49 -3.68
CA GLU A 101 -3.42 2.81 -3.41
C GLU A 101 -2.51 1.94 -4.29
N THR A 102 -1.54 2.57 -4.94
CA THR A 102 -0.54 1.90 -5.77
C THR A 102 0.87 2.35 -5.41
N LYS A 103 1.85 1.51 -5.74
CA LYS A 103 3.27 1.83 -5.63
C LYS A 103 4.04 1.18 -6.75
N THR A 104 4.99 1.91 -7.32
CA THR A 104 5.99 1.34 -8.23
C THR A 104 7.16 0.83 -7.40
N ILE A 105 7.55 -0.42 -7.63
CA ILE A 105 8.70 -1.06 -7.00
C ILE A 105 9.53 -1.66 -8.14
N ASP A 106 10.79 -1.24 -8.25
CA ASP A 106 11.71 -1.70 -9.29
C ASP A 106 11.10 -1.65 -10.71
N GLY A 107 10.40 -0.55 -11.03
CA GLY A 107 9.74 -0.33 -12.32
C GLY A 107 8.39 -1.05 -12.51
N THR A 108 7.99 -1.93 -11.59
CA THR A 108 6.69 -2.63 -11.67
C THR A 108 5.68 -1.97 -10.74
N LYS A 109 4.49 -1.68 -11.27
CA LYS A 109 3.39 -1.08 -10.51
C LYS A 109 2.56 -2.16 -9.79
N TYR A 110 2.36 -1.97 -8.49
CA TYR A 110 1.58 -2.85 -7.63
C TYR A 110 0.44 -2.09 -6.95
N MET A 111 -0.67 -2.78 -6.73
CA MET A 111 -1.75 -2.32 -5.85
C MET A 111 -1.49 -2.78 -4.42
N PHE A 112 -1.96 -1.99 -3.46
CA PHE A 112 -2.02 -2.39 -2.07
C PHE A 112 -2.98 -3.57 -1.90
N ARG A 113 -2.56 -4.59 -1.15
CA ARG A 113 -3.26 -5.88 -1.00
C ARG A 113 -4.70 -5.78 -0.48
N LYS A 114 -5.07 -4.67 0.18
CA LYS A 114 -6.43 -4.43 0.69
C LYS A 114 -7.27 -3.49 -0.18
N SER A 115 -6.72 -2.91 -1.26
CA SER A 115 -7.47 -1.99 -2.13
C SER A 115 -8.75 -2.64 -2.62
N ILE A 116 -8.67 -3.86 -3.17
CA ILE A 116 -9.81 -4.58 -3.75
C ILE A 116 -10.89 -4.85 -2.69
N SER A 117 -10.50 -5.31 -1.49
CA SER A 117 -11.45 -5.58 -0.42
C SER A 117 -12.12 -4.33 0.14
N ASN A 118 -11.47 -3.18 0.03
CA ASN A 118 -11.93 -1.91 0.58
C ASN A 118 -12.76 -1.08 -0.40
N LEU A 119 -12.73 -1.41 -1.70
CA LEU A 119 -13.41 -0.64 -2.75
C LEU A 119 -14.89 -0.40 -2.46
N ASP A 120 -15.61 -1.43 -2.00
CA ASP A 120 -17.05 -1.34 -1.68
C ASP A 120 -17.39 -0.48 -0.45
N ARG A 121 -16.38 0.02 0.26
CA ARG A 121 -16.52 0.95 1.38
C ARG A 121 -16.07 2.35 1.00
N LEU A 122 -15.04 2.45 0.16
CA LEU A 122 -14.37 3.71 -0.16
C LEU A 122 -14.98 4.40 -1.38
N VAL A 123 -15.43 3.63 -2.37
CA VAL A 123 -15.99 4.14 -3.62
C VAL A 123 -17.49 4.38 -3.45
N PRO A 124 -17.98 5.63 -3.54
CA PRO A 124 -19.38 5.97 -3.24
C PRO A 124 -20.41 5.13 -4.00
N GLU A 125 -20.22 4.94 -5.31
CA GLU A 125 -21.14 4.16 -6.15
C GLU A 125 -21.17 2.66 -5.84
N LEU A 126 -20.15 2.13 -5.15
CA LEU A 126 -20.10 0.74 -4.70
C LEU A 126 -20.67 0.60 -3.29
N SER A 127 -20.41 1.57 -2.40
CA SER A 127 -20.94 1.61 -1.03
C SER A 127 -22.46 1.62 -1.00
N ALA A 128 -23.09 2.47 -1.82
CA ALA A 128 -24.56 2.54 -1.92
C ALA A 128 -25.19 1.20 -2.34
N ARG A 129 -24.53 0.44 -3.22
CA ARG A 129 -25.00 -0.89 -3.64
C ARG A 129 -24.94 -1.89 -2.50
N LYS A 130 -23.86 -1.87 -1.72
CA LYS A 130 -23.65 -2.76 -0.58
C LYS A 130 -24.66 -2.51 0.53
N GLU A 131 -24.98 -1.24 0.81
CA GLU A 131 -26.02 -0.86 1.76
C GLU A 131 -27.41 -1.34 1.31
N ALA A 132 -27.78 -1.10 0.05
CA ALA A 132 -29.06 -1.56 -0.50
C ALA A 132 -29.22 -3.09 -0.41
N GLN A 133 -28.16 -3.86 -0.69
CA GLN A 133 -28.15 -5.32 -0.56
C GLN A 133 -28.32 -5.78 0.90
N GLN A 134 -27.67 -5.12 1.85
CA GLN A 134 -27.80 -5.44 3.28
C GLN A 134 -29.23 -5.18 3.78
N VAL A 135 -29.81 -4.04 3.40
CA VAL A 135 -31.19 -3.69 3.75
C VAL A 135 -32.16 -4.73 3.20
N ALA A 136 -32.05 -5.10 1.91
CA ALA A 136 -32.90 -6.13 1.32
C ALA A 136 -32.77 -7.50 2.01
N THR A 137 -31.55 -7.87 2.42
CA THR A 137 -31.29 -9.14 3.14
C THR A 137 -31.92 -9.14 4.52
N ASN A 138 -31.87 -8.01 5.24
CA ASN A 138 -32.43 -7.88 6.59
C ASN A 138 -33.97 -7.93 6.59
N PHE A 139 -34.63 -7.49 5.51
CA PHE A 139 -36.08 -7.59 5.35
C PHE A 139 -36.56 -8.96 4.86
N SER A 140 -35.63 -9.85 4.47
CA SER A 140 -35.93 -11.20 3.97
C SER A 140 -35.67 -12.30 5.02
N ARG A 141 -35.30 -11.92 6.26
CA ARG A 141 -35.10 -12.82 7.40
C ARG A 141 -36.21 -12.58 8.43
#